data_AF-A0A2M8TCE3-F1
#
_entry.id   AF-A0A2M8TCE3-F1
#
_cell.length_a   1.000
_cell.length_b   1.000
_cell.length_c   1.000
_cell.angle_alpha   90.00
_cell.angle_beta   90.00
_cell.angle_gamma   90.00
#
_symmetry.space_group_name_H-M   'P 1'
#
loop_
_entity.id
_entity.type
_entity.pdbx_description
1 polymer ?
#
loop_
_entity_poly.entity_id
_entity_poly.type
_entity_poly.pdbx_seq_one_letter_code
_entity_poly.pdbx_strand_id
1 'polypeptide(L)'
;MKNTDLKMSEMLKLSTDLWEKHKDTWSPMSPEYGRDSILYMIEEIGEVIAIIKKKGEKEIMDNPTVRAHFVEELCDVMMYYTDALNRFKISPEEFSKSYFKKFEYNMKRDYEKQYAEKY
;
A
#
# COMPACT_ATOMS: atom_id res chain seq x y z
N MET A 1 -13.00 -1.52 -22.19
CA MET A 1 -12.04 -1.74 -21.09
C MET A 1 -12.33 -0.70 -20.03
N LYS A 2 -12.53 -1.10 -18.76
CA LYS A 2 -12.53 -0.15 -17.64
C LYS A 2 -11.25 0.67 -17.74
N ASN A 3 -11.30 1.95 -17.36
CA ASN A 3 -10.11 2.74 -17.14
C ASN A 3 -9.13 1.90 -16.31
N THR A 4 -7.95 1.60 -16.85
CA THR A 4 -7.01 0.61 -16.27
C THR A 4 -6.15 1.20 -15.17
N ASP A 5 -6.31 2.49 -14.89
CA ASP A 5 -5.63 3.22 -13.83
C ASP A 5 -6.52 3.30 -12.59
N LEU A 6 -5.98 2.94 -11.42
CA LEU A 6 -6.70 2.86 -10.16
C LEU A 6 -6.62 4.19 -9.41
N LYS A 7 -7.78 4.77 -9.09
CA LYS A 7 -7.85 5.91 -8.17
C LYS A 7 -7.96 5.45 -6.73
N MET A 8 -7.47 6.27 -5.80
CA MET A 8 -7.58 6.00 -4.36
C MET A 8 -9.02 5.72 -3.90
N SER A 9 -10.01 6.45 -4.42
CA SER A 9 -11.42 6.22 -4.12
C SER A 9 -11.93 4.86 -4.62
N GLU A 10 -11.41 4.38 -5.75
CA GLU A 10 -11.74 3.06 -6.28
C GLU A 10 -11.09 1.97 -5.42
N MET A 11 -9.84 2.17 -5.00
CA MET A 11 -9.15 1.21 -4.12
C MET A 11 -9.85 1.05 -2.77
N LEU A 12 -10.23 2.15 -2.11
CA LEU A 12 -10.99 2.10 -0.86
C LEU A 12 -12.36 1.45 -1.04
N LYS A 13 -13.02 1.68 -2.18
CA LYS A 13 -14.28 1.01 -2.51
C LYS A 13 -14.08 -0.49 -2.69
N LEU A 14 -13.07 -0.93 -3.44
CA LEU A 14 -12.78 -2.34 -3.67
C LEU A 14 -12.46 -3.07 -2.37
N SER A 15 -11.70 -2.45 -1.46
CA SER A 15 -11.44 -2.97 -0.12
C SER A 15 -12.73 -3.15 0.69
N THR A 16 -13.61 -2.14 0.70
CA THR A 16 -14.91 -2.25 1.39
C THR A 16 -15.80 -3.32 0.77
N ASP A 17 -15.88 -3.41 -0.56
CA ASP A 17 -16.68 -4.41 -1.28
C ASP A 17 -16.18 -5.84 -0.96
N LEU A 18 -14.86 -6.03 -0.85
CA LEU A 18 -14.25 -7.30 -0.45
C LEU A 18 -14.58 -7.65 1.01
N TRP A 19 -14.47 -6.69 1.93
CA TRP A 19 -14.87 -6.91 3.32
C TRP A 19 -16.37 -7.26 3.43
N GLU A 20 -17.25 -6.55 2.73
CA GLU A 20 -18.70 -6.78 2.77
C GLU A 20 -19.06 -8.21 2.35
N LYS A 21 -18.33 -8.76 1.37
CA LYS A 21 -18.47 -10.16 0.93
C LYS A 21 -18.09 -11.17 2.03
N HIS A 22 -17.20 -10.81 2.93
CA HIS A 22 -16.62 -11.70 3.95
C HIS A 22 -16.98 -11.30 5.39
N LYS A 23 -17.86 -10.32 5.58
CA LYS A 23 -18.18 -9.68 6.87
C LYS A 23 -18.66 -10.63 7.97
N ASP A 24 -19.21 -11.79 7.59
CA ASP A 24 -19.68 -12.80 8.55
C ASP A 24 -18.51 -13.59 9.18
N THR A 25 -17.33 -13.53 8.58
CA THR A 25 -16.13 -14.27 9.00
C THR A 25 -14.94 -13.37 9.34
N TRP A 26 -14.89 -12.17 8.77
CA TRP A 26 -13.81 -11.21 8.99
C TRP A 26 -14.13 -10.29 10.16
N SER A 27 -13.08 -9.72 10.76
CA SER A 27 -13.24 -8.72 11.82
C SER A 27 -14.09 -7.53 11.36
N PRO A 28 -14.95 -6.97 12.22
CA PRO A 28 -15.78 -5.80 11.91
C PRO A 28 -14.97 -4.65 11.29
N MET A 29 -15.54 -3.92 10.34
CA MET A 29 -14.94 -2.71 9.74
C MET A 29 -14.93 -1.55 10.75
N SER A 30 -14.04 -1.63 11.73
CA SER A 30 -13.90 -0.64 12.80
C SER A 30 -12.43 -0.38 13.17
N PRO A 31 -12.12 0.79 13.76
CA PRO A 31 -10.74 1.20 14.03
C PRO A 31 -9.96 0.24 14.93
N GLU A 32 -10.63 -0.48 15.84
CA GLU A 32 -10.03 -1.41 16.79
C GLU A 32 -9.25 -2.55 16.09
N TYR A 33 -9.65 -2.88 14.87
CA TYR A 33 -9.01 -3.92 14.05
C TYR A 33 -8.06 -3.36 12.98
N GLY A 34 -7.92 -2.03 12.87
CA GLY A 34 -7.01 -1.41 11.90
C GLY A 34 -5.53 -1.75 12.15
N ARG A 35 -5.16 -2.04 13.40
CA ARG A 35 -3.83 -2.56 13.74
C ARG A 35 -3.52 -3.86 13.01
N ASP A 36 -4.48 -4.77 12.94
CA ASP A 36 -4.24 -6.10 12.39
C ASP A 36 -4.03 -6.01 10.87
N SER A 37 -4.75 -5.12 10.16
CA SER A 37 -4.48 -4.82 8.74
C SER A 37 -3.06 -4.27 8.52
N ILE A 38 -2.54 -3.46 9.45
CA ILE A 38 -1.14 -3.00 9.37
C ILE A 38 -0.19 -4.18 9.58
N LEU A 39 -0.46 -5.08 10.51
CA LEU A 39 0.38 -6.27 10.73
C LEU A 39 0.41 -7.18 9.50
N TYR A 40 -0.75 -7.47 8.89
CA TYR A 40 -0.81 -8.24 7.65
C TYR A 40 -0.09 -7.53 6.50
N MET A 41 -0.21 -6.20 6.38
CA MET A 41 0.57 -5.43 5.40
C MET A 41 2.09 -5.61 5.58
N ILE A 42 2.59 -5.76 6.81
CA ILE A 42 4.02 -6.04 7.06
C ILE A 42 4.38 -7.46 6.63
N GLU A 43 3.49 -8.44 6.79
CA GLU A 43 3.68 -9.80 6.28
C GLU A 43 3.83 -9.80 4.75
N GLU A 44 2.98 -9.05 4.03
CA GLU A 44 3.07 -8.92 2.57
C GLU A 44 4.36 -8.21 2.12
N ILE A 45 4.81 -7.19 2.87
CA ILE A 45 6.16 -6.61 2.64
C ILE A 45 7.24 -7.68 2.83
N GLY A 46 7.06 -8.62 3.77
CA GLY A 46 7.94 -9.76 3.96
C GLY A 46 8.04 -10.65 2.72
N GLU A 47 6.93 -10.91 2.03
CA GLU A 47 6.90 -11.67 0.77
C GLU A 47 7.59 -10.91 -0.37
N VAL A 48 7.34 -9.60 -0.50
CA VAL A 48 8.08 -8.72 -1.43
C VAL A 48 9.60 -8.83 -1.18
N ILE A 49 10.04 -8.72 0.07
CA ILE A 49 11.44 -8.87 0.47
C ILE A 49 11.97 -10.26 0.13
N ALA A 50 11.17 -11.31 0.34
CA ALA A 50 11.56 -12.67 0.04
C ALA A 50 11.83 -12.86 -1.46
N ILE A 51 11.02 -12.27 -2.34
CA ILE A 51 11.25 -12.29 -3.79
C ILE A 51 12.56 -11.56 -4.12
N ILE A 52 12.78 -10.35 -3.59
CA ILE A 52 14.02 -9.60 -3.80
C ILE A 52 15.24 -10.43 -3.38
N LYS A 53 15.21 -11.03 -2.19
CA LYS A 53 16.34 -11.83 -1.66
C LYS A 53 16.59 -13.11 -2.45
N LYS A 54 15.54 -13.78 -2.94
CA LYS A 54 15.65 -15.10 -3.60
C LYS A 54 15.94 -14.98 -5.09
N LYS A 55 15.48 -13.91 -5.74
CA LYS A 55 15.54 -13.74 -7.21
C LYS A 55 16.48 -12.63 -7.65
N GLY A 56 16.64 -11.59 -6.83
CA GLY A 56 17.39 -10.39 -7.20
C GLY A 56 16.66 -9.53 -8.23
N GLU A 57 17.11 -8.28 -8.35
CA GLU A 57 16.47 -7.25 -9.18
C GLU A 57 16.51 -7.63 -10.66
N LYS A 58 17.62 -8.22 -11.13
CA LYS A 58 17.77 -8.62 -12.53
C LYS A 58 16.67 -9.61 -12.95
N GLU A 59 16.45 -10.65 -12.15
CA GLU A 59 15.44 -11.66 -12.45
C GLU A 59 14.02 -11.07 -12.36
N ILE A 60 13.76 -10.19 -11.38
CA ILE A 60 12.47 -9.47 -11.28
C ILE A 60 12.19 -8.65 -12.54
N MET A 61 13.22 -8.07 -13.16
CA MET A 61 13.06 -7.24 -14.36
C MET A 61 13.00 -8.05 -15.66
N ASP A 62 13.75 -9.15 -15.75
CA ASP A 62 13.94 -9.90 -17.00
C ASP A 62 13.00 -11.12 -17.13
N ASN A 63 12.49 -11.66 -16.02
CA ASN A 63 11.60 -12.84 -16.02
C ASN A 63 10.14 -12.42 -15.80
N PRO A 64 9.24 -12.54 -16.81
CA PRO A 64 7.85 -12.12 -16.70
C PRO A 64 7.06 -12.82 -15.59
N THR A 65 7.37 -14.08 -15.29
CA THR A 65 6.73 -14.80 -14.20
C THR A 65 7.16 -14.20 -12.87
N VAL A 66 8.47 -14.04 -12.63
CA VAL A 66 8.95 -13.43 -11.37
C VAL A 66 8.43 -12.00 -11.22
N ARG A 67 8.35 -11.24 -12.31
CA ARG A 67 7.76 -9.90 -12.33
C ARG A 67 6.29 -9.90 -11.92
N ALA A 68 5.49 -10.83 -12.46
CA ALA A 68 4.07 -10.93 -12.14
C ALA A 68 3.85 -11.22 -10.65
N HIS A 69 4.55 -12.22 -10.11
CA HIS A 69 4.51 -12.53 -8.67
C HIS A 69 4.97 -11.34 -7.82
N PHE A 70 6.05 -10.65 -8.20
CA PHE A 70 6.51 -9.46 -7.48
C PHE A 70 5.46 -8.33 -7.44
N VAL A 71 4.75 -8.10 -8.55
CA VAL A 71 3.68 -7.10 -8.61
C VAL A 71 2.47 -7.53 -7.78
N GLU A 72 2.15 -8.83 -7.74
CA GLU A 72 1.07 -9.40 -6.92
C GLU A 72 1.30 -9.11 -5.44
N GLU A 73 2.48 -9.42 -4.89
CA GLU A 73 2.78 -9.13 -3.48
C GLU A 73 2.72 -7.62 -3.17
N LEU A 74 3.12 -6.76 -4.12
CA LEU A 74 2.98 -5.30 -3.98
C LEU A 74 1.50 -4.86 -4.03
N CYS A 75 0.65 -5.55 -4.78
CA CYS A 75 -0.79 -5.34 -4.77
C CYS A 75 -1.37 -5.72 -3.40
N ASP A 76 -0.94 -6.83 -2.81
CA ASP A 76 -1.42 -7.27 -1.48
C ASP A 76 -1.05 -6.27 -0.39
N VAL A 77 0.17 -5.70 -0.43
CA VAL A 77 0.55 -4.56 0.43
C VAL A 77 -0.46 -3.42 0.30
N MET A 78 -0.84 -3.03 -0.92
CA MET A 78 -1.82 -1.97 -1.14
C MET A 78 -3.24 -2.35 -0.70
N MET A 79 -3.61 -3.62 -0.81
CA MET A 79 -4.92 -4.12 -0.35
C MET A 79 -5.05 -3.97 1.17
N TYR A 80 -4.06 -4.41 1.94
CA TYR A 80 -4.09 -4.22 3.40
C TYR A 80 -3.92 -2.77 3.82
N TYR A 81 -3.16 -1.96 3.07
CA TYR A 81 -3.07 -0.53 3.33
C TYR A 81 -4.44 0.16 3.19
N THR A 82 -5.17 -0.14 2.12
CA THR A 82 -6.51 0.43 1.88
C THR A 82 -7.55 -0.08 2.88
N ASP A 83 -7.44 -1.33 3.31
CA ASP A 83 -8.26 -1.87 4.41
C ASP A 83 -7.99 -1.13 5.73
N ALA A 84 -6.71 -0.86 6.06
CA ALA A 84 -6.36 -0.07 7.24
C ALA A 84 -6.95 1.35 7.17
N LEU A 85 -6.85 2.01 6.02
CA LEU A 85 -7.43 3.35 5.82
C LEU A 85 -8.96 3.35 6.00
N ASN A 86 -9.67 2.36 5.44
CA ASN A 86 -11.11 2.19 5.62
C ASN A 86 -11.48 1.98 7.10
N ARG A 87 -10.72 1.14 7.83
CA ARG A 87 -10.95 0.88 9.26
C ARG A 87 -10.77 2.12 10.12
N PHE A 88 -9.80 2.97 9.78
CA PHE A 88 -9.61 4.29 10.43
C PHE A 88 -10.51 5.40 9.88
N LYS A 89 -11.40 5.08 8.93
CA LYS A 89 -12.34 6.01 8.29
C LYS A 89 -11.64 7.19 7.60
N ILE A 90 -10.44 6.95 7.07
CA ILE A 90 -9.68 7.96 6.33
C ILE A 90 -10.27 8.07 4.93
N SER A 91 -10.73 9.27 4.57
CA SER A 91 -11.35 9.49 3.26
C SER A 91 -10.31 9.61 2.14
N PRO A 92 -10.67 9.33 0.88
CA PRO A 92 -9.79 9.58 -0.26
C PRO A 92 -9.28 11.03 -0.32
N GLU A 93 -10.14 11.99 0.01
CA GLU A 93 -9.82 13.42 0.00
C GLU A 93 -8.85 13.81 1.12
N GLU A 94 -9.09 13.32 2.35
CA GLU A 94 -8.20 13.52 3.50
C GLU A 94 -6.80 12.99 3.21
N PHE A 95 -6.73 11.75 2.71
CA PHE A 95 -5.48 11.11 2.36
C PHE A 95 -4.75 11.86 1.25
N SER A 96 -5.44 12.14 0.13
CA SER A 96 -4.87 12.80 -1.04
C SER A 96 -4.34 14.19 -0.69
N LYS A 97 -5.08 14.97 0.10
CA LYS A 97 -4.64 16.31 0.56
C LYS A 97 -3.35 16.21 1.37
N SER A 98 -3.26 15.25 2.29
CA SER A 98 -2.05 15.04 3.10
C SER A 98 -0.87 14.58 2.24
N TYR A 99 -1.12 13.69 1.28
CA TYR A 99 -0.13 13.20 0.33
C TYR A 99 0.44 14.34 -0.52
N PHE A 100 -0.40 15.15 -1.18
CA PHE A 100 0.06 16.27 -2.00
C PHE A 100 0.82 17.32 -1.19
N LYS A 101 0.32 17.67 0.00
CA LYS A 101 1.03 18.59 0.90
C LYS A 101 2.43 18.07 1.26
N LYS A 102 2.56 16.77 1.57
CA LYS A 102 3.84 16.14 1.88
C LYS A 102 4.76 16.12 0.66
N PHE A 103 4.22 15.81 -0.52
CA PHE A 103 4.94 15.80 -1.78
C PHE A 103 5.50 17.19 -2.12
N GLU A 104 4.67 18.23 -2.09
CA GLU A 104 5.09 19.61 -2.33
C GLU A 104 6.17 20.09 -1.37
N TYR A 105 6.07 19.70 -0.10
CA TYR A 105 7.12 19.96 0.89
C TYR A 105 8.42 19.25 0.53
N ASN A 106 8.35 17.96 0.19
CA ASN A 106 9.51 17.15 -0.17
C ASN A 106 10.20 17.65 -1.46
N MET A 107 9.46 18.24 -2.41
CA MET A 107 10.04 18.82 -3.64
C MET A 107 10.88 20.07 -3.37
N LYS A 108 10.62 20.78 -2.27
CA LYS A 108 11.37 21.96 -1.84
C LYS A 108 12.52 21.62 -0.88
N ARG A 109 12.68 20.33 -0.56
CA ARG A 109 13.61 19.84 0.46
C ARG A 109 14.98 19.62 -0.16
N ASP A 110 15.98 20.27 0.42
CA ASP A 110 17.39 19.95 0.17
C ASP A 110 17.80 18.80 1.09
N TYR A 111 17.88 17.59 0.53
CA TYR A 111 18.21 16.40 1.30
C TYR A 111 19.69 16.38 1.68
N GLU A 112 20.60 16.81 0.80
CA GLU A 112 22.04 16.78 1.05
C GLU A 112 22.42 17.70 2.21
N LYS A 113 21.87 18.93 2.21
CA LYS A 113 22.08 19.88 3.30
C LYS A 113 21.57 19.35 4.64
N GLN A 114 20.38 18.73 4.66
CA GLN A 114 19.82 18.18 5.90
C GLN A 114 20.55 16.94 6.41
N TYR A 115 21.10 16.11 5.52
CA TYR A 115 21.97 15.00 5.92
C TYR A 115 23.28 15.52 6.53
N ALA A 116 23.86 16.57 5.96
CA ALA A 116 25.08 17.20 6.46
C ALA A 116 24.89 17.97 7.78
N GLU A 117 23.69 18.48 8.08
CA GLU A 117 23.38 19.14 9.36
C GLU A 117 23.09 18.12 10.49
N LYS A 118 22.89 16.84 10.16
CA LYS A 118 22.50 15.78 11.11
C LYS A 118 23.69 14.98 11.66
N TYR A 119 24.87 15.15 11.07
CA TYR A 119 26.13 14.49 11.42
C TYR A 119 27.27 15.50 11.45
#